data_AF-A0A6B0ZQV0-F1
#
_entry.id   AF-A0A6B0ZQV0-F1
#
_cell.length_a   1.000
_cell.length_b   1.000
_cell.length_c   1.000
_cell.angle_alpha   90.00
_cell.angle_beta   90.00
_cell.angle_gamma   90.00
#
_symmetry.space_group_name_H-M   'P 1'
#
loop_
_entity.id
_entity.type
_entity.pdbx_description
1 polymer ?
#
loop_
_entity_poly.entity_id
_entity_poly.type
_entity_poly.pdbx_seq_one_letter_code
_entity_poly.pdbx_strand_id
1 'polypeptide(L)'
;MVGLAAYAVMRVSSRLSHTRARAVYDLFEAVDFVAERLPDALSAKLSYEDVQEILLWRLDHLRLRGSATYGRGDVTATEAEGQDEEVVTSDDDSVDYVLAKASESRRDIDALDVVVVLDLEGQYLKAIGALGPPAEESE
;
A
#
# COMPACT_ATOMS: atom_id res chain seq x y z
N MET A 1 -1.75 36.12 -1.01
CA MET A 1 -1.80 34.66 -1.19
C MET A 1 -0.40 34.15 -1.48
N VAL A 2 0.29 33.65 -0.45
CA VAL A 2 1.41 32.68 -0.39
C VAL A 2 1.57 32.47 1.13
N GLY A 3 1.66 31.29 1.74
CA GLY A 3 1.91 29.92 1.34
C GLY A 3 2.68 29.30 2.52
N LEU A 4 2.23 28.15 3.04
CA LEU A 4 2.99 27.25 3.94
C LEU A 4 2.10 26.04 4.26
N ALA A 5 2.18 24.99 3.43
CA ALA A 5 1.74 23.67 3.84
C ALA A 5 2.81 23.11 4.78
N ALA A 6 2.52 23.10 6.08
CA ALA A 6 3.41 22.50 7.07
C ALA A 6 3.24 20.98 7.04
N TYR A 7 4.16 20.27 6.38
CA TYR A 7 4.26 18.82 6.51
C TYR A 7 5.25 18.50 7.63
N ALA A 8 4.71 18.06 8.78
CA ALA A 8 5.51 17.53 9.88
C ALA A 8 5.80 16.05 9.59
N VAL A 9 6.99 15.73 9.08
CA VAL A 9 7.45 14.34 8.92
C VAL A 9 8.14 13.92 10.22
N MET A 10 7.46 13.10 11.03
CA MET A 10 8.06 12.51 12.23
C MET A 10 8.72 11.19 11.86
N ARG A 11 10.04 11.18 11.68
CA ARG A 11 10.82 9.94 11.49
C ARG A 11 10.96 9.18 12.82
N VAL A 12 10.49 7.94 12.87
CA VAL A 12 10.82 6.98 13.93
C VAL A 12 11.82 5.97 13.37
N SER A 13 13.03 6.00 13.91
CA SER A 13 14.13 5.10 13.52
C SER A 13 13.97 3.72 14.14
N SER A 14 14.27 2.69 13.35
CA SER A 14 14.33 1.29 13.73
C SER A 14 15.20 1.04 14.96
N ARG A 15 14.63 0.32 15.92
CA ARG A 15 15.35 -0.57 16.87
C ARG A 15 14.32 -1.33 17.70
N LEU A 16 14.20 -2.63 17.47
CA LEU A 16 13.87 -3.57 18.53
C LEU A 16 14.36 -4.96 18.14
N SER A 17 15.52 -5.28 18.70
CA SER A 17 15.99 -6.64 18.91
C SER A 17 14.86 -7.48 19.52
N HIS A 18 14.57 -8.63 18.90
CA HIS A 18 13.89 -9.78 19.51
C HIS A 18 12.47 -9.64 20.08
N THR A 19 11.62 -8.81 19.47
CA THR A 19 10.15 -8.93 19.54
C THR A 19 9.62 -8.56 18.16
N ARG A 20 8.81 -9.42 17.49
CA ARG A 20 8.23 -9.21 16.15
C ARG A 20 8.06 -7.71 15.82
N ALA A 21 9.02 -7.12 15.12
CA ALA A 21 8.95 -5.73 14.74
C ALA A 21 7.89 -5.63 13.64
N ARG A 22 6.74 -5.04 13.98
CA ARG A 22 5.70 -4.75 13.00
C ARG A 22 6.29 -3.76 12.00
N ALA A 23 6.46 -4.16 10.74
CA ALA A 23 6.90 -3.26 9.69
C ALA A 23 5.92 -2.08 9.61
N VAL A 24 6.44 -0.86 9.52
CA VAL A 24 5.65 0.36 9.42
C VAL A 24 5.70 0.80 7.96
N TYR A 25 4.53 0.89 7.34
CA TYR A 25 4.40 1.39 5.97
C TYR A 25 4.40 2.93 5.99
N ASP A 26 5.36 3.55 5.31
CA ASP A 26 5.35 4.98 5.01
C ASP A 26 4.90 5.19 3.55
N LEU A 27 3.76 5.87 3.38
CA LEU A 27 3.15 6.13 2.09
C LEU A 27 4.03 7.02 1.20
N PHE A 28 4.66 8.06 1.74
CA PHE A 28 5.47 8.96 0.92
C PHE A 28 6.75 8.26 0.44
N GLU A 29 7.36 7.47 1.31
CA GLU A 29 8.52 6.64 0.94
C GLU A 29 8.12 5.58 -0.11
N ALA A 30 6.92 4.99 0.00
CA ALA A 30 6.42 4.07 -1.01
C ALA A 30 6.20 4.74 -2.37
N VAL A 31 5.58 5.94 -2.40
CA VAL A 31 5.37 6.69 -3.64
C VAL A 31 6.71 7.05 -4.29
N ASP A 32 7.69 7.54 -3.52
CA ASP A 32 9.04 7.80 -4.02
C ASP A 32 9.66 6.53 -4.61
N PHE A 33 9.60 5.42 -3.87
CA PHE A 33 10.17 4.15 -4.29
C PHE A 33 9.58 3.64 -5.62
N VAL A 34 8.26 3.72 -5.75
CA VAL A 34 7.52 3.31 -6.96
C VAL A 34 7.82 4.26 -8.11
N ALA A 35 7.71 5.58 -7.89
CA ALA A 35 7.92 6.59 -8.93
C ALA A 35 9.34 6.52 -9.53
N GLU A 36 10.35 6.23 -8.72
CA GLU A 36 11.74 6.03 -9.17
C GLU A 36 11.95 4.78 -10.04
N ARG A 37 11.04 3.81 -9.96
CA ARG A 37 11.17 2.49 -10.61
C ARG A 37 10.11 2.23 -11.68
N LEU A 38 9.23 3.21 -11.93
CA LEU A 38 8.24 3.11 -12.99
C LEU A 38 8.94 3.04 -14.36
N PRO A 39 8.47 2.18 -15.28
CA PRO A 39 8.91 2.21 -16.67
C PRO A 39 8.64 3.57 -17.30
N ASP A 40 9.54 4.05 -18.16
CA ASP A 40 9.43 5.37 -18.82
C ASP A 40 8.06 5.61 -19.48
N ALA A 41 7.49 4.56 -20.09
CA ALA A 41 6.18 4.61 -20.72
C ALA A 41 5.05 4.97 -19.76
N LEU A 42 5.10 4.47 -18.51
CA LEU A 42 4.12 4.75 -17.48
C LEU A 42 4.45 6.03 -16.71
N SER A 43 5.73 6.31 -16.47
CA SER A 43 6.18 7.56 -15.83
C SER A 43 5.79 8.81 -16.64
N ALA A 44 5.69 8.68 -17.97
CA ALA A 44 5.18 9.75 -18.83
C ALA A 44 3.66 9.97 -18.73
N LYS A 45 2.91 8.97 -18.23
CA LYS A 45 1.44 8.99 -18.12
C LYS A 45 0.98 9.31 -16.71
N LEU A 46 1.56 8.66 -15.71
CA LEU A 46 1.15 8.75 -14.31
C LEU A 46 1.88 9.89 -13.61
N SER A 47 1.12 10.77 -12.95
CA SER A 47 1.69 11.74 -12.04
C SER A 47 2.03 11.11 -10.69
N TYR A 48 2.86 11.80 -9.91
CA TYR A 48 3.16 11.41 -8.52
C TYR A 48 1.89 11.33 -7.66
N GLU A 49 0.89 12.17 -7.95
CA GLU A 49 -0.42 12.15 -7.30
C GLU A 49 -1.24 10.91 -7.70
N ASP A 50 -1.10 10.43 -8.94
CA ASP A 50 -1.78 9.20 -9.39
C ASP A 50 -1.21 7.97 -8.71
N VAL A 51 0.12 7.89 -8.59
CA VAL A 51 0.78 6.82 -7.82
C VAL A 51 0.31 6.86 -6.36
N GLN A 52 0.26 8.05 -5.75
CA GLN A 52 -0.22 8.20 -4.37
C GLN A 52 -1.66 7.71 -4.18
N GLU A 53 -2.60 8.08 -5.07
CA GLU A 53 -3.98 7.62 -4.97
C GLU A 53 -4.11 6.11 -5.15
N ILE A 54 -3.36 5.51 -6.09
CA ILE A 54 -3.37 4.07 -6.29
C ILE A 54 -2.96 3.35 -4.99
N LEU A 55 -1.87 3.80 -4.35
CA LEU A 55 -1.39 3.21 -3.10
C LEU A 55 -2.38 3.43 -1.95
N LEU A 56 -3.03 4.61 -1.87
CA LEU A 56 -4.09 4.87 -0.88
C LEU A 56 -5.28 3.91 -1.06
N TRP A 57 -5.75 3.69 -2.29
CA TRP A 57 -6.84 2.75 -2.56
C TRP A 57 -6.45 1.30 -2.23
N ARG A 58 -5.19 0.90 -2.45
CA ARG A 58 -4.70 -0.40 -2.01
C ARG A 58 -4.71 -0.52 -0.48
N LEU A 59 -4.24 0.50 0.24
CA LEU A 59 -4.25 0.49 1.70
C LEU A 59 -5.69 0.43 2.25
N ASP A 60 -6.62 1.15 1.64
CA ASP A 60 -8.04 1.09 1.99
C ASP A 60 -8.62 -0.31 1.75
N HIS A 61 -8.25 -0.98 0.64
CA HIS A 61 -8.64 -2.36 0.39
C HIS A 61 -8.09 -3.31 1.47
N LEU A 62 -6.79 -3.21 1.79
CA LEU A 62 -6.16 -4.03 2.83
C LEU A 62 -6.80 -3.79 4.21
N ARG A 63 -7.21 -2.57 4.51
CA ARG A 63 -7.93 -2.23 5.74
C ARG A 63 -9.33 -2.85 5.80
N LEU A 64 -10.09 -2.78 4.71
CA LEU A 64 -11.42 -3.40 4.61
C LEU A 64 -11.38 -4.92 4.79
N ARG A 65 -10.25 -5.55 4.42
CA ARG A 65 -10.03 -6.99 4.54
C ARG A 65 -9.34 -7.41 5.85
N GLY A 66 -9.04 -6.47 6.75
CA GLY A 66 -8.40 -6.76 8.05
C GLY A 66 -6.89 -7.01 8.00
N SER A 67 -6.28 -6.99 6.81
CA SER A 67 -4.85 -7.25 6.60
C SER A 67 -3.95 -6.05 6.95
N ALA A 68 -4.51 -4.86 7.08
CA ALA A 68 -3.82 -3.65 7.52
C ALA A 68 -4.60 -2.90 8.58
N THR A 69 -3.89 -2.31 9.53
CA THR A 69 -4.48 -1.38 10.50
C THR A 69 -3.65 -0.11 10.61
N TYR A 70 -4.30 1.05 10.56
CA TYR A 70 -3.61 2.35 10.69
C TYR A 70 -3.04 2.59 12.10
N GLY A 71 -3.33 1.72 13.09
CA GLY A 71 -2.82 1.83 14.44
C GLY A 71 -3.75 1.20 15.48
N ARG A 72 -3.49 1.44 16.76
CA ARG A 72 -4.36 0.97 17.85
C ARG A 72 -5.69 1.76 17.81
N GLY A 73 -6.80 1.08 17.52
CA GLY A 73 -8.15 1.65 17.58
C GLY A 73 -8.85 1.84 16.23
N ASP A 74 -8.31 1.27 15.15
CA ASP A 74 -9.01 1.21 13.87
C ASP A 74 -10.14 0.16 13.93
N VAL A 75 -11.35 0.63 14.26
CA VAL A 75 -12.53 -0.22 14.45
C VAL A 75 -12.83 -1.04 13.20
N THR A 76 -12.62 -0.49 12.00
CA THR A 76 -12.83 -1.20 10.73
C THR A 76 -11.88 -2.39 10.58
N ALA A 77 -10.60 -2.20 10.92
CA ALA A 77 -9.63 -3.30 10.91
C ALA A 77 -9.93 -4.34 12.01
N THR A 78 -10.30 -3.89 13.22
CA THR A 78 -10.65 -4.79 14.34
C THR A 78 -11.93 -5.60 14.09
N GLU A 79 -12.91 -5.05 13.38
CA GLU A 79 -14.12 -5.79 12.97
C GLU A 79 -13.83 -6.82 11.87
N ALA A 80 -12.85 -6.56 11.00
CA ALA A 80 -12.39 -7.49 9.98
C ALA A 80 -11.48 -8.61 10.56
N GLU A 81 -10.64 -8.30 11.56
CA GLU A 81 -9.80 -9.29 12.29
C GLU A 81 -10.62 -10.38 13.02
N GLY A 82 -11.90 -10.11 13.35
CA GLY A 82 -12.79 -11.06 14.04
C GLY A 82 -13.35 -12.18 13.15
N GLN A 83 -12.97 -12.21 11.87
CA GLN A 83 -13.31 -13.28 10.93
C GLN A 83 -12.04 -14.13 10.79
N ASP A 84 -11.99 -15.29 11.47
CA ASP A 84 -10.91 -16.31 11.45
C ASP A 84 -10.75 -16.96 10.05
N GLU A 85 -10.72 -16.17 8.99
CA GLU A 85 -10.32 -16.58 7.66
C GLU A 85 -9.01 -15.82 7.41
N GLU A 86 -7.90 -16.53 7.28
CA GLU A 86 -6.65 -15.93 6.84
C GLU A 86 -6.91 -15.28 5.48
N VAL A 87 -7.23 -13.97 5.48
CA VAL A 87 -7.64 -13.26 4.28
C VAL A 87 -6.39 -13.00 3.44
N VAL A 88 -5.93 -14.06 2.76
CA VAL A 88 -5.01 -13.98 1.64
C VAL A 88 -5.72 -13.12 0.59
N THR A 89 -5.38 -11.84 0.58
CA THR A 89 -5.90 -10.93 -0.43
C THR A 89 -5.16 -11.30 -1.71
N SER A 90 -5.85 -11.96 -2.65
CA SER A 90 -5.28 -12.16 -3.98
C SER A 90 -4.93 -10.78 -4.55
N ASP A 91 -3.76 -10.65 -5.16
CA ASP A 91 -3.36 -9.38 -5.78
C ASP A 91 -4.34 -8.96 -6.86
N ASP A 92 -5.01 -9.91 -7.52
CA ASP A 92 -6.08 -9.68 -8.49
C ASP A 92 -7.30 -8.95 -7.88
N ASP A 93 -7.77 -9.35 -6.69
CA ASP A 93 -8.88 -8.68 -5.99
C ASP A 93 -8.55 -7.20 -5.71
N SER A 94 -7.29 -6.94 -5.40
CA SER A 94 -6.82 -5.59 -5.10
C SER A 94 -6.70 -4.73 -6.35
N VAL A 95 -6.28 -5.31 -7.49
CA VAL A 95 -6.28 -4.63 -8.78
C VAL A 95 -7.70 -4.22 -9.17
N ASP A 96 -8.67 -5.13 -9.05
CA ASP A 96 -10.07 -4.86 -9.36
C ASP A 96 -10.66 -3.74 -8.48
N TYR A 97 -10.36 -3.76 -7.19
CA TYR A 97 -10.80 -2.71 -6.25
C TYR A 97 -10.22 -1.33 -6.64
N VAL A 98 -8.91 -1.27 -6.89
CA VAL A 98 -8.23 -0.02 -7.27
C VAL A 98 -8.77 0.52 -8.60
N LEU A 99 -9.04 -0.35 -9.57
CA LEU A 99 -9.62 0.06 -10.86
C LEU A 99 -11.05 0.61 -10.71
N ALA A 100 -11.85 0.01 -9.84
CA ALA A 100 -13.17 0.54 -9.51
C ALA A 100 -13.05 1.96 -8.93
N LYS A 101 -12.09 2.19 -8.02
CA LYS A 101 -11.81 3.51 -7.44
C LYS A 101 -11.28 4.54 -8.44
N ALA A 102 -10.40 4.14 -9.35
CA ALA A 102 -9.92 4.99 -10.43
C ALA A 102 -11.07 5.47 -11.33
N SER A 103 -11.98 4.55 -11.66
CA SER A 103 -13.18 4.82 -12.46
C SER A 103 -14.14 5.78 -11.76
N GLU A 104 -14.39 5.57 -10.46
CA GLU A 104 -15.21 6.46 -9.62
C GLU A 104 -14.62 7.89 -9.56
N SER A 105 -13.29 7.98 -9.48
CA SER A 105 -12.55 9.24 -9.37
C SER A 105 -12.32 9.93 -10.72
N ARG A 106 -12.78 9.33 -11.84
CA ARG A 106 -12.61 9.82 -13.22
C ARG A 106 -11.15 10.07 -13.60
N ARG A 107 -10.22 9.28 -13.06
CA ARG A 107 -8.81 9.34 -13.43
C ARG A 107 -8.54 8.42 -14.63
N ASP A 108 -7.63 8.83 -15.51
CA ASP A 108 -7.24 8.07 -16.71
C ASP A 108 -6.15 7.04 -16.35
N ILE A 109 -6.52 6.07 -15.52
CA ILE A 109 -5.63 5.02 -15.01
C ILE A 109 -6.13 3.68 -15.53
N ASP A 110 -5.25 2.96 -16.25
CA ASP A 110 -5.57 1.66 -16.85
C ASP A 110 -5.19 0.49 -15.93
N ALA A 111 -5.71 -0.71 -16.24
CA ALA A 111 -5.37 -1.93 -15.51
C ALA A 111 -3.86 -2.22 -15.48
N LEU A 112 -3.16 -1.96 -16.58
CA LEU A 112 -1.71 -2.15 -16.64
C LEU A 112 -0.98 -1.19 -15.68
N ASP A 113 -1.44 0.05 -15.58
CA ASP A 113 -0.86 1.06 -14.68
C ASP A 113 -0.96 0.60 -13.22
N VAL A 114 -2.14 0.14 -12.83
CA VAL A 114 -2.41 -0.39 -11.49
C VAL A 114 -1.54 -1.60 -11.19
N VAL A 115 -1.51 -2.60 -12.07
CA VAL A 115 -0.71 -3.82 -11.87
C VAL A 115 0.77 -3.50 -11.66
N VAL A 116 1.34 -2.61 -12.48
CA VAL A 116 2.76 -2.25 -12.35
C VAL A 116 3.02 -1.48 -11.05
N VAL A 117 2.15 -0.55 -10.66
CA VAL A 117 2.29 0.19 -9.40
C VAL A 117 2.21 -0.75 -8.19
N LEU A 118 1.26 -1.69 -8.18
CA LEU A 118 1.10 -2.65 -7.08
C LEU A 118 2.24 -3.67 -7.01
N ASP A 119 2.81 -4.09 -8.15
CA ASP A 119 4.01 -4.94 -8.16
C ASP A 119 5.21 -4.23 -7.52
N LEU A 120 5.44 -2.97 -7.91
CA LEU A 120 6.51 -2.14 -7.34
C LEU A 120 6.29 -1.86 -5.84
N GLU A 121 5.05 -1.65 -5.42
CA GLU A 121 4.69 -1.57 -4.00
C GLU A 121 5.00 -2.88 -3.26
N GLY A 122 4.68 -4.04 -3.84
CA GLY A 122 5.04 -5.34 -3.30
C GLY A 122 6.55 -5.48 -3.08
N GLN A 123 7.37 -4.95 -3.99
CA GLN A 123 8.82 -4.87 -3.83
C GLN A 123 9.24 -3.95 -2.68
N TYR A 124 8.57 -2.80 -2.50
CA TYR A 124 8.78 -1.92 -1.35
C TYR A 124 8.42 -2.62 -0.02
N LEU A 125 7.27 -3.27 0.05
CA LEU A 125 6.82 -4.06 1.20
C LEU A 125 7.83 -5.15 1.55
N LYS A 126 8.38 -5.83 0.55
CA LYS A 126 9.47 -6.79 0.74
C LYS A 126 10.74 -6.14 1.28
N ALA A 127 11.12 -4.97 0.77
CA ALA A 127 12.32 -4.25 1.19
C ALA A 127 12.24 -3.79 2.66
N ILE A 128 11.07 -3.38 3.13
CA ILE A 128 10.85 -3.01 4.54
C ILE A 128 10.58 -4.21 5.47
N GLY A 129 10.58 -5.43 4.93
CA GLY A 129 10.31 -6.66 5.69
C GLY A 129 8.86 -6.81 6.14
N ALA A 130 7.92 -6.15 5.47
CA ALA A 130 6.48 -6.28 5.72
C ALA A 130 5.91 -7.59 5.17
N LEU A 131 6.54 -8.18 4.15
CA LEU A 131 6.26 -9.53 3.69
C LEU A 131 7.15 -10.52 4.46
N GLY A 132 6.53 -11.37 5.29
CA GLY A 132 7.22 -12.46 5.97
C GLY A 132 7.79 -13.49 4.98
N PRO A 133 8.62 -14.45 5.45
CA PRO A 133 8.94 -15.60 4.61
C PRO A 133 7.63 -16.24 4.11
N PRO A 134 7.56 -16.72 2.86
CA PRO A 134 6.37 -17.40 2.36
C PRO A 134 5.94 -18.45 3.38
N ALA A 135 4.65 -18.60 3.61
CA ALA A 135 4.14 -19.67 4.44
C ALA A 135 4.70 -20.98 3.86
N GLU A 136 5.56 -21.66 4.62
CA GLU A 136 5.94 -23.03 4.30
C GLU A 136 4.64 -23.81 4.38
N GLU A 137 4.09 -24.20 3.21
CA GLU A 137 2.99 -25.15 3.11
C GLU A 137 3.36 -26.36 3.96
N SER A 138 2.74 -26.46 5.14
CA SER A 138 2.87 -27.66 5.97
C SER A 138 1.95 -28.70 5.34
N GLU A 139 2.57 -29.62 4.61
CA GLU A 139 1.99 -30.80 3.97
C GLU A 139 1.22 -31.71 4.94
#